data_AF-A0A8K0XKZ9-F1
#
_entry.id   AF-A0A8K0XKZ9-F1
#
_cell.length_a   1.000
_cell.length_b   1.000
_cell.length_c   1.000
_cell.angle_alpha   90.00
_cell.angle_beta   90.00
_cell.angle_gamma   90.00
#
_symmetry.space_group_name_H-M   'P 1'
#
loop_
_entity.id
_entity.type
_entity.pdbx_description
1 polymer ?
#
loop_
_entity_poly.entity_id
_entity_poly.type
_entity_poly.pdbx_seq_one_letter_code
_entity_poly.pdbx_strand_id
1 'polypeptide(L)'
;MGALWLSYYDAFEKSDGMLIMTPEAYEPAAVAATKEWFAESKRPVWAVGPLISSVTTRNEGTMSGKDVRSESVDTVTKFMDDTLATHGERTMIYISFGSTFWPSNFEKAEAFIDVLIEKRIPFIFSHGPVVAQLTEAFKEKVEKSSVGLLSRSAPQQTILLHPPPRYQAGSSPMPDTTAPSKPYPPVSP
;
A
#
# COMPACT_ATOMS: atom_id res chain seq x y z
N MET A 1 24.89 10.61 3.30
CA MET A 1 23.62 11.30 3.66
C MET A 1 23.84 12.70 4.25
N GLY A 2 24.93 13.02 4.94
CA GLY A 2 25.14 14.35 5.56
C GLY A 2 24.95 15.57 4.64
N ALA A 3 25.56 15.56 3.44
CA ALA A 3 25.38 16.64 2.48
C ALA A 3 23.93 16.83 2.02
N LEU A 4 23.18 15.74 1.88
CA LEU A 4 21.75 15.80 1.51
C LEU A 4 20.92 16.48 2.62
N TRP A 5 21.20 16.16 3.89
CA TRP A 5 20.52 16.80 5.03
C TRP A 5 20.80 18.29 5.12
N LEU A 6 22.05 18.70 4.89
CA LEU A 6 22.40 20.12 4.84
C LEU A 6 21.67 20.83 3.69
N SER A 7 21.59 20.21 2.50
CA SER A 7 20.82 20.78 1.38
C SER A 7 19.33 20.94 1.71
N TYR A 8 18.72 19.98 2.43
CA TYR A 8 17.33 20.12 2.87
C TYR A 8 17.16 21.23 3.90
N TYR A 9 18.05 21.32 4.88
CA TYR A 9 18.03 22.40 5.87
C TYR A 9 18.14 23.78 5.20
N ASP A 10 19.08 23.93 4.27
CA ASP A 10 19.30 25.18 3.53
C ASP A 10 18.07 25.55 2.66
N ALA A 11 17.38 24.55 2.11
CA ALA A 11 16.13 24.75 1.39
C ALA A 11 14.98 25.19 2.32
N PHE A 12 14.90 24.61 3.52
CA PHE A 12 13.91 25.01 4.51
C PHE A 12 14.17 26.42 5.01
N GLU A 13 15.41 26.83 5.28
CA GLU A 13 15.73 28.20 5.71
C GLU A 13 15.37 29.27 4.66
N LYS A 14 15.46 28.93 3.37
CA LYS A 14 15.20 29.86 2.27
C LYS A 14 13.75 29.87 1.79
N SER A 15 12.88 28.99 2.29
CA SER A 15 11.48 28.95 1.87
C SER A 15 10.64 30.02 2.57
N ASP A 16 9.56 30.46 1.93
CA ASP A 16 8.61 31.41 2.54
C ASP A 16 7.64 30.73 3.53
N GLY A 17 7.60 29.40 3.53
CA GLY A 17 6.70 28.58 4.34
C GLY A 17 6.83 27.11 3.98
N MET A 18 6.02 26.26 4.61
CA MET A 18 6.07 24.82 4.36
C MET A 18 4.69 24.17 4.29
N LEU A 19 4.51 23.31 3.29
CA LEU A 19 3.40 22.37 3.20
C LEU A 19 3.89 21.01 3.71
N ILE A 20 3.25 20.49 4.75
CA ILE A 20 3.55 19.15 5.27
C ILE A 20 2.46 18.21 4.77
N MET A 21 2.87 17.14 4.09
CA MET A 21 1.97 16.16 3.47
C MET A 21 1.44 15.10 4.45
N THR A 22 1.42 15.42 5.75
CA THR A 22 0.92 14.55 6.81
C THR A 22 -0.42 15.07 7.35
N PRO A 23 -1.36 14.20 7.74
CA PRO A 23 -2.49 14.61 8.56
C PRO A 23 -2.05 14.86 10.00
N GLU A 24 -2.45 16.01 10.56
CA GLU A 24 -2.09 16.43 11.92
C GLU A 24 -2.53 15.42 12.99
N ALA A 25 -3.60 14.66 12.74
CA ALA A 25 -4.08 13.62 13.64
C ALA A 25 -3.10 12.45 13.85
N TYR A 26 -2.21 12.15 12.89
CA TYR A 26 -1.22 11.08 13.02
C TYR A 26 0.09 11.55 13.65
N GLU A 27 0.49 12.80 13.41
CA GLU A 27 1.79 13.33 13.84
C GLU A 27 1.69 14.70 14.55
N PRO A 28 0.83 14.84 15.59
CA PRO A 28 0.50 16.13 16.17
C PRO A 28 1.72 16.85 16.76
N ALA A 29 2.60 16.11 17.45
CA ALA A 29 3.81 16.68 18.05
C ALA A 29 4.82 17.16 17.00
N ALA A 30 5.00 16.40 15.91
CA ALA A 30 5.93 16.78 14.84
C ALA A 30 5.41 18.01 14.08
N VAL A 31 4.10 18.07 13.79
CA VAL A 31 3.47 19.22 13.15
C VAL A 31 3.58 20.46 14.05
N ALA A 32 3.32 20.33 15.35
CA ALA A 32 3.45 21.43 16.31
C ALA A 32 4.89 21.96 16.39
N ALA A 33 5.87 21.09 16.60
CA ALA A 33 7.28 21.48 16.66
C ALA A 33 7.75 22.17 15.37
N THR A 34 7.24 21.72 14.22
CA THR A 34 7.57 22.32 12.93
C THR A 34 6.93 23.71 12.76
N LYS A 35 5.68 23.88 13.20
CA LYS A 35 5.00 25.19 13.24
C LYS A 35 5.76 26.15 14.16
N GLU A 36 6.20 25.70 15.33
CA GLU A 36 6.99 26.48 16.28
C GLU A 36 8.32 26.94 15.67
N TRP A 37 9.08 26.03 15.06
CA TRP A 37 10.35 26.36 14.41
C TRP A 37 10.18 27.41 13.30
N PHE A 38 9.20 27.26 12.41
CA PHE A 38 8.95 28.24 11.35
C PHE A 38 8.40 29.58 11.89
N ALA A 39 7.69 29.56 13.02
CA ALA A 39 7.19 30.78 13.66
C ALA A 39 8.30 31.70 14.19
N GLU A 40 9.48 31.17 14.56
CA GLU A 40 10.67 31.97 14.92
C GLU A 40 11.03 32.98 13.83
N SER A 41 10.81 32.58 12.58
CA SER A 41 11.04 33.37 11.36
C SER A 41 9.75 33.95 10.75
N LYS A 42 8.62 33.86 11.46
CA LYS A 42 7.28 34.33 11.03
C LYS A 42 6.77 33.69 9.74
N ARG A 43 7.21 32.46 9.44
CA ARG A 43 6.80 31.75 8.23
C ARG A 43 5.65 30.78 8.53
N PRO A 44 4.64 30.69 7.65
CA PRO A 44 3.52 29.79 7.84
C PRO A 44 3.86 28.33 7.51
N VAL A 45 3.15 27.41 8.20
CA VAL A 45 3.20 25.97 7.97
C VAL A 45 1.78 25.41 7.91
N TRP A 46 1.48 24.62 6.88
CA TRP A 46 0.17 24.00 6.70
C TRP A 46 0.29 22.47 6.57
N ALA A 47 -0.45 21.75 7.41
CA ALA A 47 -0.64 20.32 7.26
C ALA A 47 -1.78 20.06 6.27
N VAL A 48 -1.49 19.43 5.14
CA VAL A 48 -2.43 19.23 4.02
C VAL A 48 -2.63 17.76 3.66
N GLY A 49 -2.12 16.85 4.49
CA GLY A 49 -2.21 15.41 4.25
C GLY A 49 -3.50 14.75 4.75
N PRO A 50 -3.72 13.47 4.39
CA PRO A 50 -2.88 12.69 3.50
C PRO A 50 -3.19 12.99 2.02
N LEU A 51 -2.15 13.26 1.23
CA LEU A 51 -2.28 13.47 -0.22
C LEU A 51 -2.13 12.14 -0.95
N ILE A 52 -3.22 11.37 -1.00
CA ILE A 52 -3.26 10.08 -1.70
C ILE A 52 -3.80 10.33 -3.12
N SER A 53 -3.09 9.86 -4.15
CA SER A 53 -3.63 9.86 -5.52
C SER A 53 -4.94 9.08 -5.56
N SER A 54 -6.03 9.64 -6.05
CA SER A 54 -7.25 8.84 -6.25
C SER A 54 -6.96 7.74 -7.28
N VAL A 55 -7.53 6.54 -7.09
CA VAL A 55 -7.42 5.43 -8.05
C VAL A 55 -7.95 5.85 -9.42
N THR A 56 -8.93 6.75 -9.44
CA THR A 56 -9.57 7.31 -10.64
C THR A 56 -8.67 8.27 -11.43
N THR A 57 -7.80 9.06 -10.79
CA THR A 57 -6.96 10.05 -11.51
C THR A 57 -5.70 9.47 -12.13
N ARG A 58 -5.28 8.24 -11.77
CA ARG A 58 -4.06 7.63 -12.34
C ARG A 58 -4.26 7.09 -13.75
N ASN A 59 -5.51 6.83 -14.17
CA ASN A 59 -5.81 6.34 -15.51
C ASN A 59 -5.66 7.42 -16.59
N GLU A 60 -5.65 8.71 -16.23
CA GLU A 60 -5.71 9.79 -17.23
C GLU A 60 -4.50 10.74 -17.24
N GLY A 61 -3.65 10.79 -16.21
CA GLY A 61 -2.69 11.89 -16.16
C GLY A 61 -1.43 11.71 -15.33
N THR A 62 -0.56 10.72 -15.62
CA THR A 62 0.90 10.96 -15.66
C THR A 62 1.69 9.78 -16.23
N MET A 63 2.54 10.12 -17.21
CA MET A 63 3.68 9.37 -17.77
C MET A 63 3.36 8.34 -18.85
N SER A 64 3.64 8.78 -20.08
CA SER A 64 3.92 8.04 -21.31
C SER A 64 4.52 6.64 -21.07
N GLY A 65 3.78 5.59 -21.46
CA GLY A 65 4.20 4.20 -21.32
C GLY A 65 3.00 3.27 -21.31
N LYS A 66 2.17 3.33 -22.37
CA LYS A 66 0.90 2.59 -22.46
C LYS A 66 1.05 1.07 -22.59
N ASP A 67 2.25 0.56 -22.87
CA ASP A 67 2.38 -0.84 -23.29
C ASP A 67 2.90 -1.82 -22.22
N VAL A 68 3.43 -1.35 -21.08
CA VAL A 68 4.00 -2.24 -20.02
C VAL A 68 3.09 -2.31 -18.77
N ARG A 69 2.12 -1.40 -18.64
CA ARG A 69 1.26 -1.30 -17.45
C ARG A 69 0.02 -2.20 -17.51
N SER A 70 -0.55 -2.47 -18.68
CA SER A 70 -1.79 -3.25 -18.79
C SER A 70 -1.57 -4.73 -18.43
N GLU A 71 -0.56 -5.37 -19.03
CA GLU A 71 -0.25 -6.79 -18.77
C GLU A 71 0.13 -7.07 -17.31
N SER A 72 0.80 -6.11 -16.65
CA SER A 72 1.18 -6.24 -15.24
C SER A 72 0.00 -6.05 -14.29
N VAL A 73 -1.00 -5.24 -14.63
CA VAL A 73 -2.21 -5.04 -13.81
C VAL A 73 -3.11 -6.27 -13.87
N ASP A 74 -3.35 -6.82 -15.06
CA ASP A 74 -4.23 -7.99 -15.22
C ASP A 74 -3.63 -9.24 -14.56
N THR A 75 -2.32 -9.46 -14.73
CA THR A 75 -1.62 -10.58 -14.08
C THR A 75 -1.65 -10.47 -12.56
N VAL A 76 -1.42 -9.26 -12.03
CA VAL A 76 -1.47 -9.00 -10.58
C VAL A 76 -2.89 -9.18 -10.05
N THR A 77 -3.90 -8.66 -10.74
CA THR A 77 -5.30 -8.77 -10.33
C THR A 77 -5.75 -10.24 -10.31
N LYS A 78 -5.43 -10.98 -11.38
CA LYS A 78 -5.71 -12.41 -11.45
C LYS A 78 -5.04 -13.19 -10.32
N PHE A 79 -3.76 -12.94 -10.04
CA PHE A 79 -3.06 -13.59 -8.93
C PHE A 79 -3.71 -13.31 -7.58
N MET A 80 -4.16 -12.07 -7.35
CA MET A 80 -4.89 -11.71 -6.13
C MET A 80 -6.22 -12.43 -6.03
N ASP A 81 -6.99 -12.52 -7.12
CA ASP A 81 -8.28 -13.22 -7.16
C ASP A 81 -8.11 -14.74 -6.94
N ASP A 82 -7.12 -15.35 -7.59
CA ASP A 82 -6.78 -16.76 -7.42
C ASP A 82 -6.33 -17.05 -5.97
N THR A 83 -5.52 -16.16 -5.40
CA THR A 83 -5.08 -16.23 -4.00
C THR A 83 -6.26 -16.12 -3.04
N LEU A 84 -7.19 -15.19 -3.31
CA LEU A 84 -8.39 -15.00 -2.53
C LEU A 84 -9.25 -16.26 -2.50
N ALA A 85 -9.41 -16.91 -3.65
CA ALA A 85 -10.18 -18.13 -3.80
C ALA A 85 -9.54 -19.34 -3.11
N THR A 86 -8.20 -19.40 -3.11
CA THR A 86 -7.45 -20.59 -2.63
C THR A 86 -6.99 -20.48 -1.16
N HIS A 87 -6.67 -19.28 -0.69
CA HIS A 87 -6.10 -19.05 0.64
C HIS A 87 -6.99 -18.17 1.54
N GLY A 88 -7.99 -17.47 0.98
CA GLY A 88 -8.90 -16.60 1.73
C GLY A 88 -8.38 -15.18 1.95
N GLU A 89 -9.17 -14.35 2.64
CA GLU A 89 -8.84 -12.93 2.82
C GLU A 89 -7.60 -12.69 3.70
N ARG A 90 -6.87 -11.61 3.38
CA ARG A 90 -5.73 -11.11 4.17
C ARG A 90 -4.61 -12.13 4.40
N THR A 91 -4.47 -13.09 3.48
CA THR A 91 -3.43 -14.14 3.52
C THR A 91 -2.22 -13.84 2.64
N MET A 92 -2.36 -12.90 1.69
CA MET A 92 -1.31 -12.51 0.77
C MET A 92 -0.42 -11.39 1.34
N ILE A 93 0.90 -11.52 1.17
CA ILE A 93 1.86 -10.49 1.54
C ILE A 93 2.30 -9.69 0.31
N TYR A 94 2.15 -8.37 0.37
CA TYR A 94 2.73 -7.47 -0.63
C TYR A 94 4.07 -6.91 -0.12
N ILE A 95 5.12 -7.09 -0.90
CA ILE A 95 6.49 -6.67 -0.58
C ILE A 95 6.93 -5.65 -1.62
N SER A 96 7.28 -4.44 -1.18
CA SER A 96 7.80 -3.38 -2.04
C SER A 96 8.75 -2.48 -1.27
N PHE A 97 9.91 -2.20 -1.88
CA PHE A 97 10.90 -1.25 -1.37
C PHE A 97 10.78 0.13 -2.05
N GLY A 98 9.73 0.34 -2.84
CA GLY A 98 9.56 1.56 -3.64
C GLY A 98 10.47 1.60 -4.87
N SER A 99 10.52 2.76 -5.51
CA SER A 99 11.26 2.95 -6.78
C SER A 99 12.74 3.26 -6.59
N THR A 100 13.13 3.76 -5.41
CA THR A 100 14.43 4.40 -5.18
C THR A 100 15.29 3.65 -4.16
N PHE A 101 14.69 2.76 -3.36
CA PHE A 101 15.38 2.04 -2.30
C PHE A 101 15.52 0.56 -2.65
N TRP A 102 16.71 0.01 -2.37
CA TRP A 102 17.01 -1.42 -2.48
C TRP A 102 17.79 -1.85 -1.24
N PRO A 103 17.47 -3.00 -0.61
CA PRO A 103 18.20 -3.46 0.55
C PRO A 103 19.67 -3.76 0.17
N SER A 104 20.60 -3.27 0.98
CA SER A 104 22.04 -3.51 0.79
C SER A 104 22.47 -4.95 1.01
N ASN A 105 21.67 -5.72 1.77
CA ASN A 105 21.82 -7.16 1.96
C ASN A 105 20.51 -7.81 1.50
N PHE A 106 20.47 -8.19 0.22
CA PHE A 106 19.29 -8.79 -0.38
C PHE A 106 19.08 -10.24 0.10
N GLU A 107 20.14 -10.89 0.60
CA GLU A 107 20.11 -12.26 1.12
C GLU A 107 19.11 -12.42 2.26
N LYS A 108 18.93 -11.38 3.09
CA LYS A 108 17.89 -11.36 4.13
C LYS A 108 16.49 -11.34 3.56
N ALA A 109 16.26 -10.57 2.50
CA ALA A 109 14.97 -10.56 1.81
C ALA A 109 14.73 -11.90 1.13
N GLU A 110 15.76 -12.49 0.54
CA GLU A 110 15.71 -13.82 -0.07
C GLU A 110 15.34 -14.91 0.94
N ALA A 111 16.01 -14.94 2.09
CA ALA A 111 15.70 -15.88 3.17
C ALA A 111 14.27 -15.70 3.69
N PHE A 112 13.75 -14.48 3.74
CA PHE A 112 12.36 -14.22 4.08
C PHE A 112 11.41 -14.81 3.04
N ILE A 113 11.70 -14.64 1.75
CA ILE A 113 10.94 -15.26 0.66
C ILE A 113 10.97 -16.79 0.74
N ASP A 114 12.12 -17.38 1.08
CA ASP A 114 12.24 -18.83 1.25
C ASP A 114 11.27 -19.34 2.34
N VAL A 115 11.13 -18.61 3.44
CA VAL A 115 10.15 -18.94 4.49
C VAL A 115 8.71 -18.81 4.00
N LEU A 116 8.38 -17.81 3.17
CA LEU A 116 7.03 -17.68 2.59
C LEU A 116 6.71 -18.86 1.66
N ILE A 117 7.68 -19.27 0.84
CA ILE A 117 7.55 -20.42 -0.05
C ILE A 117 7.35 -21.71 0.76
N GLU A 118 8.18 -21.94 1.78
CA GLU A 118 8.10 -23.11 2.66
C GLU A 118 6.72 -23.19 3.36
N LYS A 119 6.22 -22.05 3.85
CA LYS A 119 4.94 -21.95 4.54
C LYS A 119 3.74 -21.85 3.60
N ARG A 120 3.95 -21.86 2.28
CA ARG A 120 2.91 -21.66 1.26
C ARG A 120 2.09 -20.39 1.50
N ILE A 121 2.75 -19.31 1.92
CA ILE A 121 2.12 -18.00 2.11
C ILE A 121 2.19 -17.25 0.77
N PRO A 122 1.05 -16.88 0.18
CA PRO A 122 1.02 -16.16 -1.09
C PRO A 122 1.69 -14.79 -0.98
N PHE A 123 2.46 -14.38 -1.99
CA PHE A 123 3.08 -13.06 -1.98
C PHE A 123 3.25 -12.43 -3.36
N ILE A 124 3.27 -11.10 -3.38
CA ILE A 124 3.69 -10.29 -4.53
C ILE A 124 4.96 -9.55 -4.14
N PHE A 125 6.04 -9.77 -4.88
CA PHE A 125 7.30 -9.04 -4.71
C PHE A 125 7.46 -8.01 -5.84
N SER A 126 7.28 -6.73 -5.50
CA SER A 126 7.45 -5.61 -6.41
C SER A 126 8.90 -5.13 -6.43
N HIS A 127 9.50 -5.09 -7.62
CA HIS A 127 10.88 -4.62 -7.81
C HIS A 127 10.96 -3.50 -8.85
N GLY A 128 11.70 -2.43 -8.58
CA GLY A 128 11.84 -1.30 -9.50
C GLY A 128 12.65 -1.62 -10.77
N PRO A 129 12.58 -0.76 -11.81
CA PRO A 129 13.24 -0.99 -13.10
C PRO A 129 14.75 -0.76 -13.10
N VAL A 130 15.30 0.01 -12.16
CA VAL A 130 16.69 0.52 -12.21
C VAL A 130 17.68 -0.37 -11.45
N VAL A 131 17.24 -1.26 -10.54
CA VAL A 131 18.17 -2.00 -9.64
C VAL A 131 17.73 -3.44 -9.35
N ALA A 132 17.02 -4.11 -10.25
CA ALA A 132 16.64 -5.51 -10.04
C ALA A 132 17.86 -6.45 -10.23
N GLN A 133 18.74 -6.51 -9.23
CA GLN A 133 19.78 -7.53 -9.04
C GLN A 133 19.17 -8.88 -8.62
N LEU A 134 17.97 -9.20 -9.10
CA LEU A 134 17.37 -10.50 -8.87
C LEU A 134 18.14 -11.49 -9.72
N THR A 135 18.84 -12.41 -9.05
CA THR A 135 19.52 -13.51 -9.73
C THR A 135 18.49 -14.35 -10.49
N GLU A 136 18.90 -14.94 -11.61
CA GLU A 136 18.01 -15.85 -12.35
C GLU A 136 17.55 -17.02 -11.47
N ALA A 137 18.42 -17.48 -10.57
CA ALA A 137 18.09 -18.49 -9.56
C ALA A 137 16.93 -18.05 -8.65
N PHE A 138 16.90 -16.79 -8.21
CA PHE A 138 15.79 -16.27 -7.41
C PHE A 138 14.49 -16.20 -8.21
N LYS A 139 14.55 -15.73 -9.46
CA LYS A 139 13.36 -15.65 -10.33
C LYS A 139 12.75 -17.03 -10.55
N GLU A 140 13.58 -17.98 -10.93
CA GLU A 140 13.17 -19.37 -11.16
C GLU A 140 12.60 -20.01 -9.88
N LYS A 141 13.19 -19.71 -8.72
CA LYS A 141 12.70 -20.17 -7.42
C LYS A 141 11.27 -19.69 -7.16
N VAL A 142 11.01 -18.40 -7.37
CA VAL A 142 9.69 -17.80 -7.15
C VAL A 142 8.68 -18.36 -8.16
N GLU A 143 9.04 -18.45 -9.44
CA GLU A 143 8.17 -19.01 -10.48
C GLU A 143 7.79 -20.47 -10.20
N LYS A 144 8.74 -21.31 -9.78
CA LYS A 144 8.47 -22.71 -9.42
C LYS A 144 7.64 -22.88 -8.15
N SER A 145 7.61 -21.89 -7.27
CA SER A 145 6.90 -21.99 -5.99
C SER A 145 5.38 -21.99 -6.11
N SER A 146 4.86 -21.46 -7.23
CA SER A 146 3.44 -21.18 -7.51
C SER A 146 2.68 -20.33 -6.48
N VAL A 147 3.33 -19.91 -5.39
CA VAL A 147 2.76 -19.05 -4.34
C VAL A 147 3.29 -17.62 -4.40
N GLY A 148 4.22 -17.31 -5.31
CA GLY A 148 4.82 -15.98 -5.44
C GLY A 148 4.67 -15.40 -6.84
N LEU A 149 4.47 -14.08 -6.90
CA LEU A 149 4.49 -13.30 -8.14
C LEU A 149 5.55 -12.20 -8.09
N LEU A 150 6.44 -12.17 -9.08
CA LEU A 150 7.37 -11.05 -9.30
C LEU A 150 6.72 -9.99 -10.19
N SER A 151 6.76 -8.72 -9.77
CA SER A 151 6.21 -7.61 -10.55
C SER A 151 7.18 -6.44 -10.65
N ARG A 152 7.52 -6.05 -11.88
CA ARG A 152 8.48 -4.95 -12.14
C ARG A 152 7.92 -3.55 -11.84
N SER A 153 6.60 -3.43 -11.75
CA SER A 153 5.91 -2.17 -11.44
C SER A 153 4.51 -2.48 -10.98
N ALA A 154 4.40 -3.04 -9.78
CA ALA A 154 3.13 -3.44 -9.23
C ALA A 154 2.20 -2.21 -9.05
N PRO A 155 0.92 -2.30 -9.45
CA PRO A 155 -0.04 -1.23 -9.21
C PRO A 155 -0.37 -1.17 -7.70
N GLN A 156 0.51 -0.55 -6.92
CA GLN A 156 0.47 -0.56 -5.46
C GLN A 156 -0.90 -0.18 -4.88
N GLN A 157 -1.58 0.82 -5.45
CA GLN A 157 -2.92 1.22 -4.98
C GLN A 157 -3.97 0.14 -5.25
N THR A 158 -3.90 -0.52 -6.41
CA THR A 158 -4.79 -1.65 -6.74
C THR A 158 -4.59 -2.80 -5.77
N ILE A 159 -3.34 -3.12 -5.42
CA ILE A 159 -3.02 -4.19 -4.47
C ILE A 159 -3.51 -3.83 -3.06
N LEU A 160 -3.21 -2.61 -2.58
CA LEU A 160 -3.58 -2.18 -1.23
C LEU A 160 -5.09 -1.98 -1.04
N LEU A 161 -5.84 -1.78 -2.13
CA LEU A 161 -7.30 -1.63 -2.13
C LEU A 161 -8.02 -2.88 -2.64
N HIS A 162 -7.30 -3.99 -2.87
CA HIS A 162 -7.93 -5.22 -3.37
C HIS A 162 -8.99 -5.68 -2.36
N PRO A 163 -10.24 -5.89 -2.82
CA PRO A 163 -11.34 -6.14 -1.92
C PRO A 163 -11.19 -7.50 -1.23
N PRO A 164 -11.69 -7.65 0.01
CA PRO A 164 -11.92 -8.97 0.56
C PRO A 164 -12.87 -9.76 -0.36
N PRO A 165 -12.85 -11.11 -0.33
CA PRO A 165 -13.79 -11.92 -1.08
C PRO A 165 -15.19 -11.43 -0.78
N ARG A 166 -15.90 -11.02 -1.83
CA ARG A 166 -17.32 -10.76 -1.71
C ARG A 166 -17.94 -12.08 -1.26
N TYR A 167 -18.44 -12.13 -0.04
CA TYR A 167 -19.47 -13.10 0.29
C TYR A 167 -20.62 -12.80 -0.67
N GLN A 168 -20.72 -13.56 -1.78
CA GLN A 168 -21.96 -13.67 -2.50
C GLN A 168 -22.87 -14.48 -1.57
N ALA A 169 -23.44 -13.79 -0.57
CA ALA A 169 -24.68 -14.24 0.01
C ALA A 169 -25.62 -14.36 -1.18
N GLY A 170 -25.89 -15.59 -1.59
CA GLY A 170 -26.86 -15.88 -2.63
C GLY A 170 -28.10 -15.05 -2.37
N SER A 171 -28.62 -14.48 -3.43
CA SER A 171 -29.88 -13.74 -3.52
C SER A 171 -31.03 -14.46 -2.79
N SER A 172 -31.09 -14.31 -1.48
CA SER A 172 -32.27 -14.51 -0.66
C SER A 172 -32.62 -13.14 -0.11
N PRO A 173 -33.81 -12.62 -0.42
CA PRO A 173 -34.20 -11.30 0.03
C PRO A 173 -34.17 -11.27 1.56
N MET A 174 -33.56 -10.23 2.12
CA MET A 174 -33.68 -9.85 3.52
C MET A 174 -35.15 -9.95 3.95
N PRO A 175 -35.49 -10.69 5.04
CA PRO A 175 -36.83 -10.62 5.59
C PRO A 175 -37.09 -9.18 6.06
N ASP A 176 -38.18 -8.62 5.54
CA ASP A 176 -38.71 -7.31 5.87
C ASP A 176 -38.82 -7.13 7.39
N THR A 177 -37.99 -6.25 7.96
CA THR A 177 -37.93 -5.94 9.40
C THR A 177 -38.98 -4.93 9.84
N THR A 178 -40.03 -4.66 9.04
CA THR A 178 -41.13 -3.76 9.44
C THR A 178 -42.21 -4.41 10.31
N ALA A 179 -42.05 -5.66 10.75
CA ALA A 179 -42.96 -6.26 11.71
C ALA A 179 -42.77 -5.64 13.12
N PRO A 180 -43.79 -4.99 13.71
CA PRO A 180 -43.66 -4.38 15.03
C PRO A 180 -43.41 -5.46 16.11
N SER A 181 -42.41 -5.21 16.95
CA SER A 181 -42.06 -6.06 18.08
C SER A 181 -43.23 -6.19 19.06
N LYS A 182 -43.56 -7.42 19.47
CA LYS A 182 -44.55 -7.68 20.51
C LYS A 182 -44.05 -7.08 21.84
N PRO A 183 -44.90 -6.37 22.61
CA PRO A 183 -44.50 -5.83 23.91
C PRO A 183 -44.28 -6.96 24.93
N TYR A 184 -43.25 -6.80 25.76
CA TYR A 184 -42.94 -7.69 26.88
C TYR A 184 -44.07 -7.69 27.93
N PRO A 185 -44.33 -8.83 28.61
CA PRO A 185 -45.32 -8.90 29.67
C PRO A 185 -44.84 -8.15 30.92
N PRO A 186 -45.77 -7.56 31.70
CA PRO A 186 -45.44 -6.81 32.90
C PRO A 186 -44.95 -7.72 34.02
N VAL A 187 -43.89 -7.26 34.71
CA VAL A 187 -43.38 -7.89 35.93
C VAL A 187 -44.37 -7.56 37.06
N SER A 188 -44.93 -8.60 37.69
CA SER A 188 -45.84 -8.46 38.83
C SER A 188 -45.06 -8.13 40.12
N PRO A 189 -45.68 -7.41 41.08
CA PRO A 189 -45.01 -6.77 42.21
C PRO A 189 -44.43 -7.72 43.25
#